data_AF-A0AAV2GZU6-F1
#
_entry.id   AF-A0AAV2GZU6-F1
#
_cell.length_a   1.000
_cell.length_b   1.000
_cell.length_c   1.000
_cell.angle_alpha   90.00
_cell.angle_beta   90.00
_cell.angle_gamma   90.00
#
_symmetry.space_group_name_H-M   'P 1'
#
loop_
_entity.id
_entity.type
_entity.pdbx_description
1 polymer ?
#
loop_
_entity_poly.entity_id
_entity_poly.type
_entity_poly.pdbx_seq_one_letter_code
_entity_poly.pdbx_strand_id
1 'polypeptide(L)'
;MMTNRTPLETLMSRYPCTFNITPEIDSDAKLREVQGKLKSEIQHPGDDTVNDIRNRNLLTWIEYKLGDLRSAVQQNEDVIRMTNSNDMVSLGNRVFLLKEKGENYDSAFQSLKALTLRPDAGKLMGTAKADQAYSYARIGGPKNQQYAIDLYVEALQIEPDNFHWKFGLGLALRRSIHKEMARSPEFRMSFAQRVKEGARVLFEVAETDSQRNLFRKRAYGELAFMRGLVEQQKDIQGGMSVKEIFRNMTKVDLDGKAKNIRE
;
A
#
# COMPACT_ATOMS: atom_id res chain seq x y z
N MET A 1 25.57 8.50 -7.52
CA MET A 1 26.09 7.71 -8.65
C MET A 1 24.90 7.16 -9.42
N MET A 2 24.70 7.56 -10.67
CA MET A 2 23.71 6.91 -11.53
C MET A 2 24.29 5.56 -11.96
N THR A 3 23.80 4.48 -11.36
CA THR A 3 24.12 3.13 -11.82
C THR A 3 23.47 2.93 -13.19
N ASN A 4 24.28 2.60 -14.21
CA ASN A 4 23.77 2.22 -15.53
C ASN A 4 22.88 0.99 -15.35
N ARG A 5 21.57 1.15 -15.58
CA ARG A 5 20.62 0.03 -15.52
C ARG A 5 20.97 -0.99 -16.58
N THR A 6 20.92 -2.27 -16.23
CA THR A 6 21.03 -3.34 -17.23
C THR A 6 19.84 -3.30 -18.21
N PRO A 7 19.98 -3.87 -19.43
CA PRO A 7 18.85 -3.96 -20.36
C PRO A 7 17.61 -4.61 -19.73
N LEU A 8 17.81 -5.65 -18.91
CA LEU A 8 16.74 -6.32 -18.17
C LEU A 8 16.11 -5.40 -17.12
N GLU A 9 16.89 -4.63 -16.35
CA GLU A 9 16.33 -3.67 -15.39
C GLU A 9 15.51 -2.57 -16.08
N THR A 10 15.96 -2.11 -17.25
CA THR A 10 15.22 -1.15 -18.05
C THR A 10 13.90 -1.73 -18.52
N LEU A 11 13.90 -2.97 -19.01
CA LEU A 11 12.70 -3.68 -19.43
C LEU A 11 11.74 -3.94 -18.25
N MET A 12 12.27 -4.45 -17.14
CA MET A 12 11.51 -4.80 -15.93
C MET A 12 10.95 -3.58 -15.21
N SER A 13 11.50 -2.38 -15.42
CA SER A 13 10.93 -1.15 -14.83
C SER A 13 9.50 -0.84 -15.29
N ARG A 14 9.01 -1.50 -16.35
CA ARG A 14 7.64 -1.37 -16.86
C ARG A 14 6.64 -2.31 -16.18
N TYR A 15 7.10 -3.26 -15.37
CA TYR A 15 6.27 -4.27 -14.72
C TYR A 15 6.36 -4.11 -13.21
N PRO A 16 5.34 -3.58 -12.52
CA PRO A 16 5.44 -3.30 -11.09
C PRO A 16 5.73 -4.57 -10.29
N CYS A 17 6.87 -4.61 -9.62
CA CYS A 17 7.22 -5.63 -8.65
C CYS A 17 7.99 -5.02 -7.46
N THR A 18 8.19 -5.79 -6.39
CA THR A 18 8.87 -5.24 -5.20
C THR A 18 10.35 -4.96 -5.45
N PHE A 19 10.98 -5.55 -6.47
CA PHE A 19 12.34 -5.18 -6.87
C PHE A 19 12.46 -3.84 -7.60
N ASN A 20 11.34 -3.25 -8.05
CA ASN A 20 11.36 -1.90 -8.62
C ASN A 20 11.19 -0.79 -7.57
N ILE A 21 10.89 -1.13 -6.32
CA ILE A 21 10.81 -0.13 -5.26
C ILE A 21 12.22 0.25 -4.81
N THR A 22 12.42 1.53 -4.57
CA THR A 22 13.68 2.09 -4.04
C THR A 22 13.37 2.83 -2.73
N PRO A 23 13.11 2.08 -1.64
CA PRO A 23 12.67 2.68 -0.41
C PRO A 23 13.84 3.33 0.31
N GLU A 24 13.56 4.44 0.98
CA GLU A 24 14.52 5.05 1.90
C GLU A 24 14.53 4.25 3.20
N ILE A 25 15.60 3.50 3.42
CA ILE A 25 15.82 2.72 4.64
C ILE A 25 17.27 2.85 5.07
N ASP A 26 17.48 3.17 6.34
CA ASP A 26 18.76 3.55 6.90
C ASP A 26 19.54 2.38 7.52
N SER A 27 18.89 1.22 7.70
CA SER A 27 19.50 0.09 8.41
C SER A 27 18.84 -1.26 8.14
N ASP A 28 19.66 -2.32 8.18
CA ASP A 28 19.20 -3.71 8.23
C ASP A 28 18.34 -4.00 9.47
N ALA A 29 18.60 -3.28 10.59
CA ALA A 29 17.80 -3.39 11.79
C ALA A 29 16.33 -3.02 11.53
N LYS A 30 16.09 -1.95 10.76
CA LYS A 30 14.74 -1.56 10.37
C LYS A 30 14.09 -2.60 9.46
N LEU A 31 14.84 -3.17 8.51
CA LEU A 31 14.36 -4.25 7.65
C LEU A 31 13.95 -5.48 8.47
N ARG A 32 14.74 -5.86 9.49
CA ARG A 32 14.43 -6.97 10.39
C ARG A 32 13.19 -6.70 11.26
N GLU A 33 12.98 -5.47 11.71
CA GLU A 33 11.75 -5.08 12.42
C GLU A 33 10.51 -5.30 11.53
N VAL A 34 10.56 -4.82 10.29
CA VAL A 34 9.47 -5.00 9.32
C VAL A 34 9.29 -6.49 9.00
N GLN A 35 10.38 -7.22 8.78
CA GLN A 35 10.37 -8.67 8.55
C GLN A 35 9.66 -9.42 9.67
N GLY A 36 10.00 -9.14 10.93
CA GLY A 36 9.41 -9.79 12.10
C GLY A 36 7.90 -9.58 12.19
N LYS A 37 7.44 -8.35 11.95
CA LYS A 37 6.00 -8.02 11.91
C LYS A 37 5.27 -8.78 10.80
N LEU A 38 5.81 -8.79 9.59
CA LEU A 38 5.20 -9.51 8.46
C LEU A 38 5.12 -11.01 8.72
N LYS A 39 6.20 -11.63 9.22
CA LYS A 39 6.22 -13.06 9.56
C LYS A 39 5.18 -13.41 10.63
N SER A 40 5.03 -12.58 11.66
CA SER A 40 4.03 -12.78 12.71
C SER A 40 2.59 -12.72 12.16
N GLU A 41 2.31 -11.78 11.26
CA GLU A 41 1.00 -11.63 10.62
C GLU A 41 0.66 -12.81 9.67
N ILE A 42 1.66 -13.36 8.98
CA ILE A 42 1.48 -14.55 8.13
C ILE A 42 1.22 -15.81 8.95
N GLN A 43 1.89 -15.95 10.11
CA GLN A 43 1.73 -17.11 11.00
C GLN A 43 0.37 -17.14 11.71
N HIS A 44 -0.24 -15.98 11.90
CA HIS A 44 -1.59 -15.85 12.45
C HIS A 44 -2.51 -15.28 11.38
N PRO A 45 -2.71 -16.02 10.27
CA PRO A 45 -3.45 -15.50 9.14
C PRO A 45 -4.88 -15.24 9.62
N GLY A 46 -5.32 -13.98 9.52
CA GLY A 46 -6.75 -13.70 9.50
C GLY A 46 -7.36 -14.17 8.17
N ASP A 47 -8.65 -13.91 7.97
CA ASP A 47 -9.37 -14.26 6.73
C ASP A 47 -8.98 -13.40 5.50
N ASP A 48 -7.76 -12.85 5.46
CA ASP A 48 -7.32 -11.86 4.48
C ASP A 48 -6.13 -12.37 3.64
N THR A 49 -6.44 -13.25 2.68
CA THR A 49 -5.49 -13.81 1.71
C THR A 49 -4.76 -12.72 0.90
N VAL A 50 -5.40 -11.58 0.67
CA VAL A 50 -4.80 -10.46 -0.07
C VAL A 50 -3.63 -9.87 0.71
N ASN A 51 -3.80 -9.68 2.01
CA ASN A 51 -2.72 -9.21 2.87
C ASN A 51 -1.59 -10.23 3.03
N ASP A 52 -1.88 -11.54 3.05
CA ASP A 52 -0.85 -12.58 3.05
C ASP A 52 0.01 -12.52 1.78
N ILE A 53 -0.61 -12.44 0.60
CA ILE A 53 0.09 -12.26 -0.69
C ILE A 53 1.01 -11.04 -0.66
N ARG A 54 0.50 -9.89 -0.23
CA ARG A 54 1.27 -8.65 -0.11
C ARG A 54 2.44 -8.76 0.86
N ASN A 55 2.21 -9.37 2.01
CA ASN A 55 3.24 -9.59 3.02
C ASN A 55 4.37 -10.46 2.50
N ARG A 56 4.05 -11.54 1.78
CA ARG A 56 5.02 -12.45 1.17
C ARG A 56 5.77 -11.81 -0.01
N ASN A 57 5.08 -11.01 -0.83
CA ASN A 57 5.72 -10.22 -1.88
C ASN A 57 6.75 -9.24 -1.30
N LEU A 58 6.41 -8.52 -0.21
CA LEU A 58 7.36 -7.65 0.47
C LEU A 58 8.49 -8.44 1.16
N LEU A 59 8.17 -9.56 1.84
CA LEU A 59 9.18 -10.42 2.46
C LEU A 59 10.19 -10.96 1.45
N THR A 60 9.76 -11.28 0.24
CA THR A 60 10.65 -11.68 -0.87
C THR A 60 11.77 -10.65 -1.05
N TRP A 61 11.42 -9.36 -1.14
CA TRP A 61 12.41 -8.29 -1.30
C TRP A 61 13.24 -8.07 -0.04
N ILE A 62 12.62 -8.08 1.15
CA ILE A 62 13.33 -7.89 2.43
C ILE A 62 14.37 -8.99 2.65
N GLU A 63 14.00 -10.25 2.44
CA GLU A 63 14.88 -11.40 2.63
C GLU A 63 16.03 -11.39 1.63
N TYR A 64 15.76 -11.04 0.37
CA TYR A 64 16.81 -10.81 -0.61
C TYR A 64 17.79 -9.71 -0.16
N LYS A 65 17.28 -8.57 0.32
CA LYS A 65 18.11 -7.46 0.80
C LYS A 65 18.95 -7.81 2.02
N LEU A 66 18.45 -8.68 2.88
CA LEU A 66 19.16 -9.20 4.06
C LEU A 66 20.11 -10.37 3.71
N GLY A 67 20.28 -10.70 2.43
CA GLY A 67 21.18 -11.76 1.96
C GLY A 67 20.63 -13.19 2.07
N ASP A 68 19.36 -13.36 2.44
CA ASP A 68 18.70 -14.66 2.54
C ASP A 68 17.93 -14.98 1.24
N LEU A 69 18.69 -15.29 0.19
CA LEU A 69 18.14 -15.61 -1.13
C LEU A 69 17.24 -16.85 -1.09
N ARG A 70 17.53 -17.83 -0.22
CA ARG A 70 16.73 -19.06 -0.10
C ARG A 70 15.33 -18.73 0.41
N SER A 71 15.21 -17.97 1.49
CA SER A 71 13.92 -17.57 2.02
C SER A 71 13.18 -16.68 1.03
N ALA A 72 13.87 -15.73 0.38
CA ALA A 72 13.27 -14.87 -0.64
C ALA A 72 12.60 -15.69 -1.78
N VAL A 73 13.30 -16.71 -2.29
CA VAL A 73 12.74 -17.63 -3.29
C VAL A 73 11.52 -18.38 -2.74
N GLN A 74 11.59 -18.88 -1.51
CA GLN A 74 10.46 -19.59 -0.90
C GLN A 74 9.21 -18.69 -0.79
N GLN A 75 9.35 -17.45 -0.30
CA GLN A 75 8.22 -16.53 -0.20
C GLN A 75 7.60 -16.23 -1.56
N ASN A 76 8.43 -16.05 -2.58
CA ASN A 76 7.96 -15.80 -3.93
C ASN A 76 7.20 -17.00 -4.52
N GLU A 77 7.73 -18.21 -4.34
CA GLU A 77 7.09 -19.44 -4.80
C GLU A 77 5.76 -19.71 -4.08
N ASP A 78 5.66 -19.36 -2.79
CA ASP A 78 4.41 -19.44 -2.04
C ASP A 78 3.34 -18.55 -2.68
N VAL A 79 3.66 -17.29 -3.03
CA VAL A 79 2.71 -16.38 -3.71
C VAL A 79 2.31 -16.90 -5.09
N ILE A 80 3.27 -17.41 -5.88
CA ILE A 80 2.99 -17.98 -7.20
C ILE A 80 1.99 -19.14 -7.09
N ARG A 81 2.14 -20.00 -6.07
CA ARG A 81 1.18 -21.09 -5.81
C ARG A 81 -0.18 -20.57 -5.35
N MET A 82 -0.21 -19.63 -4.39
CA MET A 82 -1.46 -19.06 -3.86
C MET A 82 -2.30 -18.37 -4.94
N THR A 83 -1.64 -17.76 -5.92
CA THR A 83 -2.28 -16.96 -6.98
C THR A 83 -2.46 -17.75 -8.27
N ASN A 84 -2.02 -19.01 -8.34
CA ASN A 84 -1.92 -19.78 -9.59
C ASN A 84 -1.21 -19.00 -10.70
N SER A 85 -0.10 -18.34 -10.37
CA SER A 85 0.67 -17.46 -11.28
C SER A 85 -0.12 -16.26 -11.82
N ASN A 86 -1.18 -15.82 -11.15
CA ASN A 86 -2.00 -14.68 -11.54
C ASN A 86 -1.66 -13.40 -10.74
N ASP A 87 -0.38 -13.18 -10.44
CA ASP A 87 0.09 -11.99 -9.73
C ASP A 87 1.33 -11.41 -10.43
N MET A 88 1.20 -10.18 -10.92
CA MET A 88 2.27 -9.50 -11.66
C MET A 88 3.49 -9.25 -10.77
N VAL A 89 3.28 -8.96 -9.49
CA VAL A 89 4.38 -8.63 -8.55
C VAL A 89 5.27 -9.85 -8.33
N SER A 90 4.70 -11.01 -8.01
CA SER A 90 5.44 -12.24 -7.79
C SER A 90 6.12 -12.76 -9.04
N LEU A 91 5.50 -12.68 -10.22
CA LEU A 91 6.16 -13.02 -11.48
C LEU A 91 7.32 -12.06 -11.80
N GLY A 92 7.15 -10.77 -11.54
CA GLY A 92 8.23 -9.79 -11.68
C GLY A 92 9.39 -10.09 -10.72
N ASN A 93 9.08 -10.35 -9.45
CA ASN A 93 10.06 -10.77 -8.45
C ASN A 93 10.80 -12.05 -8.88
N ARG A 94 10.09 -13.03 -9.46
CA ARG A 94 10.67 -14.28 -9.93
C ARG A 94 11.71 -14.06 -11.02
N VAL A 95 11.46 -13.15 -11.96
CA VAL A 95 12.44 -12.78 -13.00
C VAL A 95 13.72 -12.25 -12.38
N PHE A 96 13.62 -11.37 -11.38
CA PHE A 96 14.80 -10.85 -10.66
C PHE A 96 15.55 -11.97 -9.93
N LEU A 97 14.84 -12.80 -9.15
CA LEU A 97 15.47 -13.88 -8.38
C LEU A 97 16.16 -14.91 -9.26
N LEU A 98 15.56 -15.30 -10.40
CA LEU A 98 16.16 -16.22 -11.36
C LEU A 98 17.43 -15.63 -11.97
N LYS A 99 17.40 -14.35 -12.36
CA LYS A 99 18.59 -13.63 -12.85
C LYS A 99 19.71 -13.63 -11.81
N GLU A 100 19.40 -13.32 -10.56
CA GLU A 100 20.38 -13.28 -9.46
C GLU A 100 21.00 -14.66 -9.19
N LYS A 101 20.24 -15.74 -9.41
CA LYS A 101 20.75 -17.12 -9.33
C LYS A 101 21.57 -17.55 -10.55
N GLY A 102 21.63 -16.74 -11.61
CA GLY A 102 22.20 -17.15 -12.90
C GLY A 102 21.35 -18.20 -13.64
N GLU A 103 20.07 -18.30 -13.30
CA GLU A 103 19.12 -19.25 -13.90
C GLU A 103 18.35 -18.59 -15.05
N ASN A 104 17.81 -19.42 -15.97
CA ASN A 104 16.99 -18.93 -17.06
C ASN A 104 15.66 -18.35 -16.54
N TYR A 105 15.40 -17.07 -16.82
CA TYR A 105 14.21 -16.34 -16.42
C TYR A 105 13.14 -16.19 -17.53
N ASP A 106 13.38 -16.72 -18.73
CA ASP A 106 12.52 -16.53 -19.91
C ASP A 106 11.08 -16.95 -19.65
N SER A 107 10.87 -18.13 -19.04
CA SER A 107 9.52 -18.63 -18.76
C SER A 107 8.74 -17.73 -17.80
N ALA A 108 9.40 -17.23 -16.75
CA ALA A 108 8.80 -16.28 -15.82
C ALA A 108 8.48 -14.95 -16.52
N PHE A 109 9.38 -14.48 -17.38
CA PHE A 109 9.18 -13.25 -18.13
C PHE A 109 8.06 -13.37 -19.18
N GLN A 110 7.94 -14.49 -19.88
CA GLN A 110 6.83 -14.74 -20.79
C GLN A 110 5.50 -14.83 -20.06
N SER A 111 5.47 -15.45 -18.87
CA SER A 111 4.27 -15.49 -18.04
C SER A 111 3.83 -14.09 -17.61
N LEU A 112 4.78 -13.25 -17.19
CA LEU A 112 4.53 -11.86 -16.85
C LEU A 112 4.00 -11.05 -18.05
N LYS A 113 4.62 -11.24 -19.22
CA LYS A 113 4.16 -10.62 -20.47
C LYS A 113 2.78 -11.11 -20.89
N ALA A 114 2.45 -12.37 -20.67
CA ALA A 114 1.11 -12.89 -20.95
C ALA A 114 0.05 -12.19 -20.09
N LEU A 115 0.36 -11.85 -18.82
CA LEU A 115 -0.57 -11.09 -17.98
C LEU A 115 -0.88 -9.70 -18.53
N THR A 116 0.05 -9.04 -19.24
CA THR A 116 -0.19 -7.71 -19.80
C THR A 116 -1.00 -7.73 -21.11
N LEU A 117 -1.22 -8.90 -21.69
CA LEU A 117 -2.04 -9.09 -22.89
C LEU A 117 -3.48 -9.50 -22.58
N ARG A 118 -3.82 -9.73 -21.31
CA ARG A 118 -5.17 -10.14 -20.90
C ARG A 118 -6.16 -8.98 -20.95
N PRO A 119 -7.47 -9.26 -21.12
CA PRO A 119 -8.50 -8.22 -21.05
C PRO A 119 -8.52 -7.44 -19.73
N ASP A 120 -8.13 -8.08 -18.62
CA ASP A 120 -8.05 -7.49 -17.28
C ASP A 120 -6.65 -6.96 -16.91
N ALA A 121 -5.75 -6.81 -17.88
CA ALA A 121 -4.37 -6.35 -17.63
C ALA A 121 -4.30 -5.02 -16.89
N GLY A 122 -5.22 -4.09 -17.15
CA GLY A 122 -5.30 -2.81 -16.44
C GLY A 122 -5.56 -2.99 -14.93
N LYS A 123 -6.49 -3.87 -14.58
CA LYS A 123 -6.81 -4.24 -13.18
C LYS A 123 -5.62 -4.92 -12.49
N LEU A 124 -4.95 -5.84 -13.17
CA LEU A 124 -3.74 -6.49 -12.65
C LEU A 124 -2.62 -5.46 -12.40
N MET A 125 -2.45 -4.50 -13.32
CA MET A 125 -1.51 -3.39 -13.17
C MET A 125 -1.85 -2.51 -11.96
N GLY A 126 -3.12 -2.15 -11.78
CA GLY A 126 -3.58 -1.40 -10.60
C GLY A 126 -3.33 -2.15 -9.30
N THR A 127 -3.59 -3.46 -9.28
CA THR A 127 -3.29 -4.34 -8.14
C THR A 127 -1.80 -4.34 -7.81
N ALA A 128 -0.94 -4.48 -8.82
CA ALA A 128 0.50 -4.49 -8.63
C ALA A 128 1.05 -3.15 -8.10
N LYS A 129 0.48 -2.02 -8.57
CA LYS A 129 0.79 -0.69 -8.01
C LYS A 129 0.34 -0.55 -6.56
N ALA A 130 -0.87 -1.02 -6.22
CA ALA A 130 -1.36 -1.01 -4.85
C ALA A 130 -0.48 -1.88 -3.91
N ASP A 131 0.08 -2.98 -4.41
CA ASP A 131 1.01 -3.83 -3.67
C ASP A 131 2.38 -3.17 -3.45
N GLN A 132 2.89 -2.41 -4.44
CA GLN A 132 4.05 -1.54 -4.22
C GLN A 132 3.75 -0.42 -3.22
N ALA A 133 2.56 0.20 -3.30
CA ALA A 133 2.11 1.21 -2.35
C ALA A 133 2.07 0.66 -0.92
N TYR A 134 1.52 -0.54 -0.76
CA TYR A 134 1.53 -1.30 0.48
C TYR A 134 2.95 -1.50 1.00
N SER A 135 3.86 -1.93 0.12
CA SER A 135 5.27 -2.17 0.46
C SER A 135 5.95 -0.92 1.02
N TYR A 136 5.84 0.21 0.32
CA TYR A 136 6.33 1.50 0.79
C TYR A 136 5.70 1.93 2.13
N ALA A 137 4.39 1.77 2.27
CA ALA A 137 3.67 2.13 3.49
C ALA A 137 4.11 1.30 4.71
N ARG A 138 4.49 0.03 4.50
CA ARG A 138 4.97 -0.89 5.55
C ARG A 138 6.40 -0.60 5.98
N ILE A 139 7.28 -0.23 5.03
CA ILE A 139 8.65 0.17 5.34
C ILE A 139 8.65 1.47 6.15
N GLY A 140 7.80 2.43 5.78
CA GLY A 140 7.58 3.66 6.53
C GLY A 140 8.65 4.72 6.30
N GLY A 141 8.55 5.85 7.01
CA GLY A 141 9.33 7.06 6.74
C GLY A 141 8.64 8.02 5.75
N PRO A 142 8.91 9.34 5.79
CA PRO A 142 8.12 10.32 5.05
C PRO A 142 8.12 10.12 3.53
N LYS A 143 9.30 9.91 2.93
CA LYS A 143 9.45 9.71 1.48
C LYS A 143 8.72 8.46 1.00
N ASN A 144 8.87 7.36 1.72
CA ASN A 144 8.15 6.11 1.42
C ASN A 144 6.63 6.30 1.58
N GLN A 145 6.16 7.03 2.59
CA GLN A 145 4.73 7.33 2.69
C GLN A 145 4.21 8.19 1.53
N GLN A 146 5.00 9.15 1.03
CA GLN A 146 4.61 9.90 -0.16
C GLN A 146 4.52 8.99 -1.40
N TYR A 147 5.48 8.08 -1.61
CA TYR A 147 5.39 7.10 -2.70
C TYR A 147 4.18 6.18 -2.56
N ALA A 148 3.86 5.75 -1.34
CA ALA A 148 2.66 4.96 -1.08
C ALA A 148 1.38 5.74 -1.46
N ILE A 149 1.28 7.01 -1.09
CA ILE A 149 0.15 7.88 -1.45
C ILE A 149 0.02 7.97 -2.97
N ASP A 150 1.10 8.26 -3.68
CA ASP A 150 1.10 8.39 -5.14
C ASP A 150 0.62 7.11 -5.83
N LEU A 151 1.18 5.96 -5.44
CA LEU A 151 0.86 4.67 -6.05
C LEU A 151 -0.58 4.22 -5.74
N TYR A 152 -1.10 4.49 -4.53
CA TYR A 152 -2.51 4.23 -4.25
C TYR A 152 -3.43 5.14 -5.08
N VAL A 153 -3.08 6.41 -5.26
CA VAL A 153 -3.84 7.33 -6.13
C VAL A 153 -3.86 6.80 -7.57
N GLU A 154 -2.72 6.37 -8.10
CA GLU A 154 -2.65 5.76 -9.45
C GLU A 154 -3.46 4.47 -9.55
N ALA A 155 -3.43 3.60 -8.53
CA ALA A 155 -4.22 2.38 -8.51
C ALA A 155 -5.73 2.69 -8.49
N LEU A 156 -6.16 3.67 -7.69
CA LEU A 156 -7.55 4.11 -7.61
C LEU A 156 -8.05 4.84 -8.86
N GLN A 157 -7.17 5.38 -9.72
CA GLN A 157 -7.58 5.85 -11.05
C GLN A 157 -8.05 4.69 -11.94
N ILE A 158 -7.57 3.47 -11.70
CA ILE A 158 -7.93 2.27 -12.47
C ILE A 158 -9.19 1.61 -11.89
N GLU A 159 -9.26 1.44 -10.56
CA GLU A 159 -10.45 0.95 -9.87
C GLU A 159 -10.86 1.91 -8.75
N PRO A 160 -11.65 2.95 -9.06
CA PRO A 160 -12.05 3.98 -8.10
C PRO A 160 -12.80 3.45 -6.89
N ASP A 161 -13.54 2.34 -7.03
CA ASP A 161 -14.39 1.79 -5.97
C ASP A 161 -13.70 0.71 -5.12
N ASN A 162 -12.40 0.49 -5.33
CA ASN A 162 -11.67 -0.52 -4.57
C ASN A 162 -11.44 -0.07 -3.11
N PHE A 163 -12.32 -0.52 -2.21
CA PHE A 163 -12.30 -0.11 -0.81
C PHE A 163 -11.01 -0.53 -0.07
N HIS A 164 -10.36 -1.63 -0.45
CA HIS A 164 -9.08 -2.02 0.14
C HIS A 164 -7.99 -1.00 -0.18
N TRP A 165 -7.98 -0.47 -1.40
CA TRP A 165 -7.00 0.53 -1.82
C TRP A 165 -7.33 1.91 -1.25
N LYS A 166 -8.62 2.28 -1.15
CA LYS A 166 -9.05 3.48 -0.42
C LYS A 166 -8.62 3.42 1.05
N PHE A 167 -8.78 2.27 1.69
CA PHE A 167 -8.34 2.07 3.07
C PHE A 167 -6.81 2.19 3.20
N GLY A 168 -6.06 1.60 2.27
CA GLY A 168 -4.60 1.75 2.18
C GLY A 168 -4.16 3.20 2.03
N LEU A 169 -4.80 3.96 1.14
CA LEU A 169 -4.57 5.40 0.95
C LEU A 169 -4.88 6.19 2.24
N GLY A 170 -6.03 5.91 2.86
CA GLY A 170 -6.45 6.52 4.12
C GLY A 170 -5.43 6.30 5.24
N LEU A 171 -4.90 5.08 5.37
CA LEU A 171 -3.84 4.77 6.32
C LEU A 171 -2.53 5.52 6.03
N ALA A 172 -2.10 5.61 4.76
CA ALA A 172 -0.90 6.33 4.38
C ALA A 172 -1.03 7.83 4.69
N LEU A 173 -2.18 8.43 4.33
CA LEU A 173 -2.49 9.83 4.64
C LEU A 173 -2.55 10.08 6.15
N ARG A 174 -3.19 9.19 6.92
CA ARG A 174 -3.21 9.30 8.38
C ARG A 174 -1.81 9.23 9.00
N ARG A 175 -0.96 8.32 8.54
CA ARG A 175 0.43 8.23 9.04
C ARG A 175 1.21 9.50 8.72
N SER A 176 0.99 10.07 7.55
CA SER A 176 1.68 11.29 7.12
C SER A 176 1.41 12.50 8.03
N ILE A 177 0.25 12.57 8.68
CA ILE A 177 -0.12 13.68 9.58
C ILE A 177 0.36 13.46 11.03
N HIS A 178 1.00 12.34 11.33
CA HIS A 178 1.62 12.12 12.64
C HIS A 178 2.73 13.15 12.87
N LYS A 179 2.92 13.63 14.11
CA LYS A 179 3.82 14.75 14.43
C LYS A 179 5.24 14.63 13.84
N GLU A 180 5.80 13.42 13.86
CA GLU A 180 7.15 13.12 13.34
C GLU A 180 7.25 13.19 11.81
N MET A 181 6.12 13.05 11.10
CA MET A 181 6.05 13.08 9.64
C MET A 181 5.44 14.38 9.11
N ALA A 182 4.56 15.02 9.88
CA ALA A 182 3.70 16.12 9.42
C ALA A 182 4.46 17.29 8.78
N ARG A 183 5.69 17.55 9.25
CA ARG A 183 6.55 18.66 8.80
C ARG A 183 7.57 18.27 7.72
N SER A 184 7.58 17.02 7.28
CA SER A 184 8.54 16.57 6.27
C SER A 184 8.28 17.26 4.92
N PRO A 185 9.32 17.75 4.22
CA PRO A 185 9.20 18.39 2.90
C PRO A 185 8.86 17.39 1.78
N GLU A 186 8.95 16.08 2.05
CA GLU A 186 8.64 15.04 1.06
C GLU A 186 7.17 15.02 0.67
N PHE A 187 6.29 15.51 1.55
CA PHE A 187 4.85 15.51 1.29
C PHE A 187 4.45 16.63 0.33
N ARG A 188 3.88 16.27 -0.82
CA ARG A 188 3.42 17.23 -1.83
C ARG A 188 2.14 17.95 -1.42
N MET A 189 1.28 17.25 -0.68
CA MET A 189 0.03 17.80 -0.17
C MET A 189 0.27 18.56 1.14
N SER A 190 -0.38 19.71 1.31
CA SER A 190 -0.39 20.42 2.59
C SER A 190 -0.98 19.54 3.70
N PHE A 191 -0.67 19.86 4.96
CA PHE A 191 -1.24 19.15 6.10
C PHE A 191 -2.78 19.08 6.04
N ALA A 192 -3.44 20.22 5.77
CA ALA A 192 -4.89 20.29 5.68
C ALA A 192 -5.46 19.43 4.53
N GLN A 193 -4.79 19.40 3.37
CA GLN A 193 -5.18 18.53 2.26
C GLN A 193 -5.07 17.06 2.64
N ARG A 194 -3.98 16.65 3.32
CA ARG A 194 -3.77 15.27 3.75
C ARG A 194 -4.83 14.81 4.76
N VAL A 195 -5.21 15.67 5.69
CA VAL A 195 -6.30 15.38 6.63
C VAL A 195 -7.63 15.27 5.88
N LYS A 196 -7.97 16.26 5.04
CA LYS A 196 -9.24 16.29 4.30
C LYS A 196 -9.40 15.03 3.44
N GLU A 197 -8.37 14.70 2.68
CA GLU A 197 -8.39 13.56 1.77
C GLU A 197 -8.37 12.23 2.52
N GLY A 198 -7.55 12.12 3.58
CA GLY A 198 -7.50 10.94 4.41
C GLY A 198 -8.84 10.65 5.09
N ALA A 199 -9.49 11.68 5.61
CA ALA A 199 -10.83 11.56 6.18
C ALA A 199 -11.86 11.15 5.11
N ARG A 200 -11.87 11.82 3.95
CA ARG A 200 -12.79 11.51 2.84
C ARG A 200 -12.75 10.04 2.46
N VAL A 201 -11.56 9.50 2.15
CA VAL A 201 -11.44 8.11 1.69
C VAL A 201 -11.76 7.09 2.78
N LEU A 202 -11.48 7.41 4.06
CA LEU A 202 -11.85 6.54 5.18
C LEU A 202 -13.36 6.55 5.43
N PHE A 203 -14.04 7.69 5.29
CA PHE A 203 -15.50 7.74 5.34
C PHE A 203 -16.12 6.89 4.23
N GLU A 204 -15.63 7.00 2.99
CA GLU A 204 -16.10 6.16 1.88
C GLU A 204 -15.94 4.67 2.18
N VAL A 205 -14.82 4.25 2.77
CA VAL A 205 -14.63 2.85 3.20
C VAL A 205 -15.65 2.46 4.28
N ALA A 206 -15.89 3.35 5.25
CA ALA A 206 -16.84 3.11 6.34
C ALA A 206 -18.29 3.02 5.88
N GLU A 207 -18.65 3.70 4.80
CA GLU A 207 -19.98 3.68 4.20
C GLU A 207 -20.19 2.50 3.24
N THR A 208 -19.13 2.07 2.55
CA THR A 208 -19.23 1.06 1.48
C THR A 208 -19.09 -0.39 1.97
N ASP A 209 -18.35 -0.66 3.05
CA ASP A 209 -18.20 -2.03 3.61
C ASP A 209 -19.47 -2.46 4.36
N SER A 210 -20.48 -2.87 3.59
CA SER A 210 -21.78 -3.33 4.09
C SER A 210 -21.81 -4.81 4.51
N GLN A 211 -20.85 -5.63 4.06
CA GLN A 211 -20.95 -7.09 4.18
C GLN A 211 -20.04 -7.72 5.24
N ARG A 212 -18.84 -7.19 5.52
CA ARG A 212 -17.90 -7.82 6.47
C ARG A 212 -17.68 -7.04 7.75
N ASN A 213 -18.12 -5.76 7.82
CA ASN A 213 -17.98 -4.85 8.97
C ASN A 213 -16.53 -4.62 9.47
N LEU A 214 -15.53 -5.32 8.95
CA LEU A 214 -14.14 -5.26 9.42
C LEU A 214 -13.49 -3.95 9.00
N PHE A 215 -13.55 -3.61 7.71
CA PHE A 215 -12.96 -2.38 7.20
C PHE A 215 -13.77 -1.17 7.66
N ARG A 216 -15.08 -1.32 7.82
CA ARG A 216 -15.92 -0.29 8.45
C ARG A 216 -15.45 0.07 9.85
N LYS A 217 -15.31 -0.92 10.75
CA LYS A 217 -14.83 -0.69 12.12
C LYS A 217 -13.42 -0.10 12.14
N ARG A 218 -12.52 -0.63 11.31
CA ARG A 218 -11.15 -0.12 11.19
C ARG A 218 -11.15 1.34 10.72
N ALA A 219 -11.89 1.66 9.66
CA ALA A 219 -11.96 3.01 9.12
C ALA A 219 -12.47 4.03 10.15
N TYR A 220 -13.51 3.70 10.93
CA TYR A 220 -13.95 4.57 12.03
C TYR A 220 -12.89 4.73 13.13
N GLY A 221 -12.16 3.66 13.46
CA GLY A 221 -11.02 3.74 14.39
C GLY A 221 -9.92 4.69 13.89
N GLU A 222 -9.57 4.59 12.62
CA GLU A 222 -8.56 5.45 11.99
C GLU A 222 -9.03 6.91 11.90
N LEU A 223 -10.32 7.16 11.63
CA LEU A 223 -10.93 8.50 11.66
C LEU A 223 -10.88 9.12 13.06
N ALA A 224 -11.23 8.35 14.09
CA ALA A 224 -11.16 8.80 15.47
C ALA A 224 -9.73 9.14 15.88
N PHE A 225 -8.76 8.31 15.49
CA PHE A 225 -7.34 8.57 15.72
C PHE A 225 -6.86 9.85 14.99
N MET A 226 -7.25 10.00 13.72
CA MET A 226 -6.91 11.17 12.90
C MET A 226 -7.42 12.47 13.53
N ARG A 227 -8.67 12.46 14.00
CA ARG A 227 -9.25 13.59 14.74
C ARG A 227 -8.42 13.94 15.98
N GLY A 228 -8.03 12.94 16.77
CA GLY A 228 -7.19 13.15 17.95
C GLY A 228 -5.84 13.79 17.62
N LEU A 229 -5.18 13.34 16.54
CA LEU A 229 -3.91 13.95 16.09
C LEU A 229 -4.07 15.42 15.71
N VAL A 230 -5.15 15.77 14.99
CA VAL A 230 -5.43 17.15 14.59
C VAL A 230 -5.68 18.02 15.83
N GLU A 231 -6.45 17.52 16.80
CA GLU A 231 -6.77 18.28 18.03
C GLU A 231 -5.53 18.57 18.87
N GLN A 232 -4.51 17.70 18.80
CA GLN A 232 -3.22 17.88 19.47
C GLN A 232 -2.28 18.84 18.73
N GLN A 233 -2.44 19.03 17.42
CA GLN A 233 -1.53 19.83 16.58
C GLN A 233 -2.06 21.26 16.32
N LYS A 234 -2.56 21.94 17.38
CA LYS A 234 -3.18 23.28 17.31
C LYS A 234 -2.29 24.36 16.66
N ASP A 235 -0.97 24.17 16.67
CA ASP A 235 0.02 25.13 16.18
C ASP A 235 0.34 24.99 14.68
N ILE A 236 -0.15 23.95 14.01
CA ILE A 236 0.02 23.81 12.56
C ILE A 236 -1.12 24.58 11.88
N GLN A 237 -0.78 25.76 11.35
CA GLN A 237 -1.66 26.72 10.68
C GLN A 237 -2.84 26.04 9.95
N GLY A 238 -4.06 26.19 10.48
CA GLY A 238 -5.28 25.64 9.88
C GLY A 238 -6.28 24.96 10.82
N GLY A 239 -6.04 24.94 12.15
CA GLY A 239 -6.88 24.24 13.14
C GLY A 239 -8.38 24.60 13.15
N MET A 240 -8.79 25.70 12.51
CA MET A 240 -10.20 26.08 12.34
C MET A 240 -10.88 25.28 11.21
N SER A 241 -10.22 25.05 10.06
CA SER A 241 -10.83 24.37 8.90
C SER A 241 -10.94 22.85 9.07
N VAL A 242 -10.07 22.24 9.88
CA VAL A 242 -10.07 20.77 10.06
C VAL A 242 -11.16 20.31 11.03
N LYS A 243 -11.47 21.10 12.07
CA LYS A 243 -12.65 20.86 12.91
C LYS A 243 -13.95 20.98 12.10
N GLU A 244 -13.99 21.91 11.15
CA GLU A 244 -15.11 22.04 10.22
C GLU A 244 -15.20 20.87 9.24
N ILE A 245 -14.07 20.33 8.75
CA ILE A 245 -14.05 19.11 7.93
C ILE A 245 -14.73 17.95 8.67
N PHE A 246 -14.31 17.64 9.90
CA PHE A 246 -14.92 16.56 10.67
C PHE A 246 -16.36 16.87 11.10
N ARG A 247 -16.70 18.14 11.40
CA ARG A 247 -18.07 18.55 11.77
C ARG A 247 -19.03 18.48 10.57
N ASN A 248 -18.60 18.87 9.38
CA ASN A 248 -19.42 18.81 8.18
C ASN A 248 -19.60 17.36 7.70
N MET A 249 -18.56 16.53 7.80
CA MET A 249 -18.66 15.10 7.47
C MET A 249 -19.55 14.33 8.46
N THR A 250 -19.51 14.66 9.75
CA THR A 250 -20.42 14.05 10.74
C THR A 250 -21.87 14.54 10.64
N LYS A 251 -22.12 15.79 10.20
CA LYS A 251 -23.47 16.26 9.90
C LYS A 251 -24.10 15.52 8.73
N VAL A 252 -23.35 15.28 7.65
CA VAL A 252 -23.81 14.47 6.50
C VAL A 252 -24.18 13.05 6.94
N ASP A 253 -23.41 12.44 7.85
CA ASP A 253 -23.70 11.11 8.41
C ASP A 253 -24.98 11.10 9.31
N LEU A 254 -25.22 12.15 10.08
CA LEU A 254 -26.44 12.28 10.91
C LEU A 254 -27.69 12.57 10.06
N ASP A 255 -27.59 13.46 9.08
CA ASP A 255 -28.72 13.82 8.20
C ASP A 255 -29.06 12.68 7.22
N GLY A 256 -28.06 11.91 6.75
CA GLY A 256 -28.24 10.71 5.94
C GLY A 256 -28.87 9.55 6.71
N LYS A 257 -28.47 9.31 7.96
CA LYS A 257 -29.11 8.34 8.86
C LYS A 257 -30.54 8.76 9.25
N ALA A 258 -30.82 10.04 9.41
CA ALA A 258 -32.17 10.54 9.70
C ALA A 258 -33.15 10.35 8.53
N LYS A 259 -32.67 10.32 7.28
CA LYS A 259 -33.48 9.98 6.10
C LYS A 259 -33.78 8.48 6.01
N ASN A 260 -32.78 7.62 6.23
CA ASN A 260 -32.95 6.15 6.16
C ASN A 260 -33.74 5.53 7.33
N ILE A 261 -34.15 6.33 8.32
CA ILE A 261 -35.04 5.90 9.42
C ILE A 261 -36.50 6.35 9.15
N ARG A 262 -36.75 7.14 8.10
CA ARG A 262 -38.07 7.66 7.73
C ARG A 262 -38.64 7.05 6.44
N GLU A 263 -37.98 6.06 5.86
CA GLU A 263 -38.48 5.19 4.78
C GLU A 263 -38.58 3.76 5.31
#